data_AF-A0A151T8M1-F1
#
_entry.id   AF-A0A151T8M1-F1
#
_cell.length_a   1.000
_cell.length_b   1.000
_cell.length_c   1.000
_cell.angle_alpha   90.00
_cell.angle_beta   90.00
_cell.angle_gamma   90.00
#
_symmetry.space_group_name_H-M   'P 1'
#
loop_
_entity.id
_entity.type
_entity.pdbx_description
1 polymer ?
#
loop_
_entity_poly.entity_id
_entity_poly.type
_entity_poly.pdbx_seq_one_letter_code
_entity_poly.pdbx_strand_id
1 'polypeptide(L)'
;MRLFPFSLNGKAKAWLHSQPNQSLTTWRDVETKFLARFFPPSKNTEARTAIATFAHGVDEPICEAWERYKSLLRRCPNHGFEVELQVQTFYNGLQPQTKMILDVSFGGSVMFRTAEEVITIIESMASTDFKSQHGRSFAHKRGVLELSTQDAVLAQNK
;
A
#
# COMPACT_ATOMS: atom_id res chain seq x y z
N MET A 1 19.03 7.19 -32.79
CA MET A 1 18.26 8.20 -32.03
C MET A 1 16.94 8.65 -32.68
N ARG A 2 16.52 8.11 -33.84
CA ARG A 2 15.35 8.66 -34.55
C ARG A 2 14.00 8.28 -33.93
N LEU A 3 13.91 7.18 -33.18
CA LEU A 3 12.62 6.66 -32.69
C LEU A 3 12.28 7.06 -31.24
N PHE A 4 13.27 7.37 -30.40
CA PHE A 4 13.05 7.74 -28.99
C PHE A 4 12.11 8.95 -28.79
N PRO A 5 12.17 10.04 -29.59
CA PRO A 5 11.24 11.16 -29.43
C PRO A 5 9.76 10.77 -29.63
N PHE A 6 9.50 9.70 -30.39
CA PHE A 6 8.14 9.22 -30.67
C PHE A 6 7.58 8.34 -29.54
N SER A 7 8.43 7.80 -28.65
CA SER A 7 7.98 7.07 -27.46
C SER A 7 7.64 7.99 -26.28
N LEU A 8 8.02 9.27 -26.35
CA LEU A 8 7.82 10.23 -25.26
C LEU A 8 6.51 11.02 -25.40
N ASN A 9 5.85 11.26 -24.26
CA ASN A 9 4.70 12.14 -24.15
C ASN A 9 4.82 13.10 -22.96
N GLY A 10 4.01 14.16 -22.97
CA GLY A 10 3.89 15.12 -21.88
C GLY A 10 5.22 15.69 -21.40
N LYS A 11 5.48 15.58 -20.09
CA LYS A 11 6.68 16.13 -19.42
C LYS A 11 8.00 15.57 -19.98
N ALA A 12 8.01 14.30 -20.39
CA ALA A 12 9.20 13.67 -20.96
C ALA A 12 9.55 14.24 -22.33
N LYS A 13 8.54 14.45 -23.19
CA LYS A 13 8.71 15.05 -24.51
C LYS A 13 9.15 16.51 -24.40
N ALA A 14 8.50 17.28 -23.52
CA ALA A 14 8.86 18.67 -23.25
C ALA A 14 10.32 18.80 -22.76
N TRP A 15 10.75 17.91 -21.86
CA TRP A 15 12.15 17.86 -21.39
C TRP A 15 13.14 17.58 -22.52
N LEU A 16 12.84 16.64 -23.42
CA LEU A 16 13.73 16.32 -24.54
C LEU A 16 13.92 17.53 -25.46
N HIS A 17 12.85 18.27 -25.75
CA HIS A 17 12.89 19.49 -26.57
C HIS A 17 13.56 20.67 -25.87
N SER A 18 13.62 20.69 -24.53
CA SER A 18 14.26 21.75 -23.76
C SER A 18 15.78 21.57 -23.59
N GLN A 19 16.37 20.50 -24.14
CA GLN A 19 17.80 20.24 -23.98
C GLN A 19 18.62 21.16 -24.89
N PRO A 20 19.75 21.73 -24.41
CA PRO A 20 20.62 22.56 -25.23
C PRO A 20 21.13 21.81 -26.47
N ASN A 21 21.33 22.54 -27.57
CA ASN A 21 21.95 22.01 -28.79
C ASN A 21 23.29 21.34 -28.44
N GLN A 22 23.55 20.15 -29.02
CA GLN A 22 24.74 19.32 -28.78
C GLN A 22 24.86 18.66 -27.39
N SER A 23 23.86 18.77 -26.50
CA SER A 23 23.94 18.15 -25.17
C SER A 23 23.54 16.66 -25.15
N LEU A 24 22.93 16.14 -26.22
CA LEU A 24 22.42 14.78 -26.37
C LEU A 24 22.88 14.17 -27.69
N THR A 25 24.18 13.95 -27.85
CA THR A 25 24.78 13.49 -29.13
C THR A 25 24.82 11.98 -29.25
N THR A 26 24.85 11.24 -28.13
CA THR A 26 24.84 9.77 -28.12
C THR A 26 23.62 9.19 -27.38
N TRP A 27 23.30 7.91 -27.63
CA TRP A 27 22.26 7.21 -26.86
C TRP A 27 22.56 7.19 -25.37
N ARG A 28 23.83 6.96 -25.01
CA ARG A 28 24.29 6.96 -23.62
C ARG A 28 23.99 8.28 -22.92
N ASP A 29 24.15 9.42 -23.60
CA ASP A 29 23.85 10.74 -23.01
C ASP A 29 22.35 10.92 -22.75
N VAL A 30 21.52 10.49 -23.71
CA VAL A 30 20.05 10.52 -23.58
C VAL A 30 19.60 9.64 -22.44
N GLU A 31 20.05 8.39 -22.42
CA GLU A 31 19.73 7.43 -21.36
C GLU A 31 20.15 7.95 -19.99
N THR A 32 21.40 8.37 -19.84
CA THR A 32 21.93 8.87 -18.56
C THR A 32 21.15 10.08 -18.05
N LYS A 33 20.91 11.09 -18.89
CA LYS A 33 20.20 12.31 -18.46
C LYS A 33 18.71 12.08 -18.26
N PHE A 34 18.09 11.20 -19.06
CA PHE A 34 16.68 10.84 -18.92
C PHE A 34 16.45 10.09 -17.60
N LEU A 35 17.26 9.08 -17.31
CA LEU A 35 17.20 8.35 -16.06
C LEU A 35 17.49 9.26 -14.87
N ALA A 36 18.52 10.11 -14.93
CA ALA A 36 18.79 11.08 -13.86
C ALA A 36 17.61 12.03 -13.59
N ARG A 37 16.87 12.45 -14.63
CA ARG A 37 15.73 13.36 -14.48
C ARG A 37 14.47 12.66 -13.97
N PHE A 38 14.12 11.52 -14.54
CA PHE A 38 12.82 10.87 -14.32
C PHE A 38 12.87 9.72 -13.33
N PHE A 39 14.03 9.06 -13.21
CA PHE A 39 14.29 7.93 -12.32
C PHE A 39 15.56 8.15 -11.48
N PRO A 40 15.68 9.28 -10.76
CA PRO A 40 16.88 9.59 -10.01
C PRO A 40 17.17 8.50 -8.96
N PRO A 41 18.45 8.16 -8.71
CA PRO A 41 18.84 7.17 -7.71
C PRO A 41 18.28 7.45 -6.31
N SER A 42 18.08 8.73 -5.96
CA SER A 42 17.49 9.14 -4.69
C SER A 42 16.06 8.64 -4.51
N LYS A 43 15.20 8.78 -5.53
CA LYS A 43 13.81 8.28 -5.48
C LYS A 43 13.75 6.76 -5.40
N ASN A 44 14.65 6.09 -6.10
CA ASN A 44 14.76 4.64 -6.05
C ASN A 44 15.24 4.17 -4.66
N THR A 45 16.17 4.90 -4.05
CA THR A 45 16.61 4.65 -2.67
C THR A 45 15.50 4.91 -1.66
N GLU A 46 14.80 6.03 -1.77
CA GLU A 46 13.65 6.37 -0.93
C GLU A 46 12.56 5.28 -0.99
N ALA A 47 12.24 4.81 -2.19
CA ALA A 47 11.25 3.75 -2.37
C ALA A 47 11.70 2.42 -1.73
N ARG A 48 12.98 2.03 -1.88
CA ARG A 48 13.53 0.85 -1.20
C ARG A 48 13.55 1.00 0.31
N THR A 49 13.90 2.18 0.82
CA THR A 49 13.86 2.47 2.26
C THR A 49 12.43 2.35 2.78
N ALA A 50 11.43 2.91 2.09
CA ALA A 50 10.03 2.81 2.48
C ALA A 50 9.52 1.35 2.53
N ILE A 51 10.02 0.47 1.65
CA ILE A 51 9.76 -0.98 1.73
C ILE A 51 10.42 -1.56 2.98
N ALA A 52 11.74 -1.36 3.14
CA ALA A 52 12.54 -1.96 4.21
C ALA A 52 12.14 -1.49 5.62
N THR A 53 11.65 -0.26 5.75
CA THR A 53 11.21 0.33 7.02
C THR A 53 9.69 0.40 7.12
N PHE A 54 8.97 -0.47 6.41
CA PHE A 54 7.52 -0.51 6.49
C PHE A 54 7.07 -0.68 7.94
N ALA A 55 6.07 0.10 8.32
CA ALA A 55 5.42 0.01 9.62
C ALA A 55 3.91 0.09 9.42
N HIS A 56 3.22 -0.81 10.09
CA HIS A 56 1.78 -0.82 10.25
C HIS A 56 1.39 0.33 11.19
N GLY A 57 0.49 1.22 10.75
CA GLY A 57 0.04 2.37 11.51
C GLY A 57 -0.78 2.00 12.74
N VAL A 58 -0.86 2.93 13.70
CA VAL A 58 -1.78 2.81 14.84
C VAL A 58 -3.21 2.91 14.32
N ASP A 59 -4.08 2.00 14.75
CA ASP A 59 -5.48 1.88 14.32
C ASP A 59 -5.68 1.69 12.79
N GLU A 60 -4.62 1.42 12.03
CA GLU A 60 -4.71 1.12 10.60
C GLU A 60 -5.28 -0.31 10.42
N PRO A 61 -6.35 -0.51 9.63
CA PRO A 61 -6.82 -1.84 9.28
C PRO A 61 -5.75 -2.67 8.55
N ILE A 62 -5.68 -3.98 8.79
CA ILE A 62 -4.67 -4.83 8.14
C ILE A 62 -4.85 -4.85 6.62
N CYS A 63 -6.10 -4.70 6.14
CA CYS A 63 -6.39 -4.63 4.71
C CYS A 63 -5.75 -3.41 4.04
N GLU A 64 -5.75 -2.25 4.72
CA GLU A 64 -5.11 -1.03 4.24
C GLU A 64 -3.59 -1.12 4.33
N ALA A 65 -3.07 -1.62 5.46
CA ALA A 65 -1.63 -1.83 5.65
C ALA A 65 -1.04 -2.75 4.57
N TRP A 66 -1.72 -3.86 4.27
CA TRP A 66 -1.28 -4.83 3.26
C TRP A 66 -1.31 -4.23 1.84
N GLU A 67 -2.38 -3.50 1.49
CA GLU A 67 -2.44 -2.84 0.18
C GLU A 67 -1.39 -1.73 0.04
N ARG A 68 -1.14 -0.98 1.10
CA ARG A 68 -0.07 0.04 1.14
C ARG A 68 1.29 -0.59 0.91
N TYR A 69 1.58 -1.72 1.54
CA TYR A 69 2.82 -2.46 1.32
C TYR A 69 2.96 -2.97 -0.12
N LYS A 70 1.91 -3.59 -0.68
CA LYS A 70 1.90 -4.02 -2.09
C LYS A 70 2.09 -2.84 -3.06
N SER A 71 1.52 -1.68 -2.73
CA SER A 71 1.71 -0.44 -3.52
C SER A 71 3.17 0.04 -3.52
N LEU A 72 3.88 -0.06 -2.39
CA LEU A 72 5.30 0.27 -2.32
C LEU A 72 6.14 -0.63 -3.23
N LEU A 73 5.88 -1.95 -3.23
CA LEU A 73 6.55 -2.90 -4.12
C LEU A 73 6.31 -2.57 -5.60
N ARG A 74 5.05 -2.33 -5.99
CA ARG A 74 4.69 -1.95 -7.37
C ARG A 74 5.33 -0.64 -7.83
N ARG A 75 5.53 0.32 -6.92
CA ARG A 75 6.19 1.61 -7.23
C ARG A 75 7.70 1.48 -7.47
N CYS A 76 8.32 0.38 -7.02
CA CYS A 76 9.74 0.14 -7.16
C CYS A 76 10.01 -1.24 -7.77
N PRO A 77 9.65 -1.51 -9.03
CA PRO A 77 9.72 -2.87 -9.60
C PRO A 77 11.13 -3.51 -9.56
N ASN A 78 12.19 -2.70 -9.55
CA ASN A 78 13.58 -3.15 -9.41
C ASN A 78 14.08 -3.03 -7.96
N HIS A 79 13.22 -3.34 -6.98
CA HIS A 79 13.54 -3.17 -5.55
C HIS A 79 14.57 -4.19 -5.04
N GLY A 80 14.69 -5.37 -5.66
CA GLY A 80 15.69 -6.39 -5.32
C GLY A 80 15.45 -7.12 -4.00
N PHE A 81 14.19 -7.17 -3.54
CA PHE A 81 13.79 -7.90 -2.35
C PHE A 81 13.17 -9.22 -2.80
N GLU A 82 13.75 -10.33 -2.38
CA GLU A 82 13.16 -11.66 -2.55
C GLU A 82 11.84 -11.78 -1.78
N VAL A 83 10.96 -12.68 -2.21
CA VAL A 83 9.60 -12.80 -1.65
C VAL A 83 9.63 -13.08 -0.14
N GLU A 84 10.58 -13.90 0.32
CA GLU A 84 10.79 -14.21 1.72
C GLU A 84 11.13 -12.96 2.53
N LEU A 85 12.02 -12.11 2.00
CA LEU A 85 12.39 -10.86 2.66
C LEU A 85 11.23 -9.85 2.64
N GLN A 86 10.40 -9.86 1.59
CA GLN A 86 9.19 -9.03 1.55
C GLN A 86 8.20 -9.44 2.65
N VAL A 87 7.96 -10.74 2.83
CA VAL A 87 7.10 -11.28 3.88
C VAL A 87 7.66 -10.97 5.26
N GLN A 88 8.95 -11.21 5.47
CA GLN A 88 9.62 -10.92 6.74
C GLN A 88 9.56 -9.43 7.08
N THR A 89 9.77 -8.55 6.11
CA THR A 89 9.70 -7.09 6.29
C THR A 89 8.29 -6.66 6.67
N PHE A 90 7.26 -7.17 5.98
CA PHE A 90 5.88 -6.91 6.34
C PHE A 90 5.57 -7.39 7.76
N TYR A 91 5.90 -8.65 8.08
CA TYR A 91 5.70 -9.22 9.41
C TYR A 91 6.39 -8.36 10.48
N ASN A 92 7.65 -8.00 10.30
CA ASN A 92 8.39 -7.17 11.25
C ASN A 92 7.77 -5.78 11.45
N GLY A 93 7.17 -5.22 10.41
CA GLY A 93 6.45 -3.94 10.45
C GLY A 93 5.08 -4.00 11.12
N LEU A 94 4.50 -5.19 11.35
CA LEU A 94 3.18 -5.34 11.97
C LEU A 94 3.15 -4.90 13.44
N GLN A 95 1.98 -4.42 13.86
CA GLN A 95 1.68 -4.16 15.27
C GLN A 95 1.76 -5.47 16.09
N PRO A 96 2.17 -5.43 17.37
CA PRO A 96 2.35 -6.62 18.20
C PRO A 96 1.10 -7.52 18.26
N GLN A 97 -0.09 -6.92 18.36
CA GLN A 97 -1.35 -7.66 18.38
C GLN A 97 -1.61 -8.40 17.06
N THR A 98 -1.34 -7.73 15.93
CA THR A 98 -1.51 -8.33 14.60
C THR A 98 -0.52 -9.46 14.35
N LYS A 99 0.73 -9.32 14.82
CA LYS A 99 1.73 -10.41 14.80
C LYS A 99 1.23 -11.64 15.56
N MET A 100 0.72 -11.44 16.77
CA MET A 100 0.18 -12.52 17.59
C MET A 100 -0.98 -13.25 16.90
N ILE A 101 -1.92 -12.53 16.28
CA ILE A 101 -3.02 -13.15 15.53
C ILE A 101 -2.50 -13.98 14.35
N LEU A 102 -1.49 -13.47 13.65
CA LEU A 102 -0.89 -14.17 12.53
C LEU A 102 -0.16 -15.46 12.99
N ASP A 103 0.65 -15.38 14.05
CA ASP A 103 1.31 -16.56 14.63
C ASP A 103 0.30 -17.62 15.11
N VAL A 104 -0.79 -17.20 15.76
CA VAL A 104 -1.89 -18.11 16.14
C VAL A 104 -2.53 -18.76 14.91
N SER A 105 -2.71 -18.03 13.81
CA SER A 105 -3.27 -18.57 12.57
C SER A 105 -2.40 -19.68 11.96
N PHE A 106 -1.10 -19.68 12.24
CA PHE A 106 -0.17 -20.72 11.85
C PHE A 106 0.04 -21.81 12.91
N GLY A 107 -0.60 -21.71 14.08
CA GLY A 107 -0.36 -22.61 15.20
C GLY A 107 1.09 -22.53 15.74
N GLY A 108 1.77 -21.40 15.54
CA GLY A 108 3.19 -21.23 15.85
C GLY A 108 3.80 -20.05 15.09
N SER A 109 5.11 -19.85 15.26
CA SER A 109 5.79 -18.71 14.63
C SER A 109 5.70 -18.74 13.10
N VAL A 110 5.32 -17.61 12.51
CA VAL A 110 5.34 -17.34 11.06
C VAL A 110 6.70 -17.64 10.42
N MET A 111 7.79 -17.52 11.18
CA MET A 111 9.16 -17.69 10.68
C MET A 111 9.47 -19.12 10.20
N PHE A 112 8.62 -20.11 10.49
CA PHE A 112 8.78 -21.50 10.05
C PHE A 112 7.89 -21.86 8.83
N ARG A 113 7.23 -20.87 8.22
CA ARG A 113 6.28 -21.05 7.12
C ARG A 113 6.86 -20.60 5.79
N THR A 114 6.35 -21.13 4.69
CA THR A 114 6.76 -20.66 3.36
C THR A 114 6.16 -19.28 3.07
N ALA A 115 6.80 -18.50 2.20
CA ALA A 115 6.31 -17.18 1.87
C ALA A 115 4.88 -17.22 1.29
N GLU A 116 4.56 -18.24 0.49
CA GLU A 116 3.25 -18.45 -0.11
C GLU A 116 2.16 -18.71 0.93
N GLU A 117 2.45 -19.55 1.93
CA GLU A 117 1.53 -19.81 3.05
C GLU A 117 1.23 -18.52 3.81
N VAL A 118 2.27 -17.74 4.11
CA VAL A 118 2.16 -16.46 4.84
C VAL A 118 1.34 -15.45 4.05
N ILE A 119 1.63 -15.29 2.76
CA ILE A 119 0.86 -14.39 1.87
C ILE A 119 -0.61 -14.81 1.82
N THR A 120 -0.89 -16.11 1.71
CA THR A 120 -2.26 -16.63 1.64
C THR A 120 -3.07 -16.26 2.87
N ILE A 121 -2.49 -16.42 4.07
CA ILE A 121 -3.17 -16.06 5.32
C ILE A 121 -3.31 -14.55 5.46
N ILE A 122 -2.30 -13.76 5.11
CA ILE A 122 -2.39 -12.29 5.12
C ILE A 122 -3.52 -11.80 4.20
N GLU A 123 -3.64 -12.34 2.98
CA GLU A 123 -4.72 -12.00 2.05
C GLU A 123 -6.10 -12.38 2.62
N SER A 124 -6.21 -13.53 3.31
CA SER A 124 -7.44 -13.95 3.99
C SER A 124 -7.82 -13.00 5.14
N MET A 125 -6.85 -12.60 5.96
CA MET A 125 -7.04 -11.64 7.04
C MET A 125 -7.44 -10.27 6.49
N ALA A 126 -6.74 -9.76 5.48
CA ALA A 126 -7.06 -8.52 4.80
C ALA A 126 -8.48 -8.55 4.19
N SER A 127 -8.87 -9.65 3.56
CA SER A 127 -10.21 -9.82 3.00
C SER A 127 -11.30 -9.82 4.08
N THR A 128 -11.03 -10.45 5.22
CA THR A 128 -11.97 -10.52 6.36
C THR A 128 -12.13 -9.15 7.02
N ASP A 129 -11.02 -8.45 7.24
CA ASP A 129 -11.00 -7.11 7.83
C ASP A 129 -11.71 -6.10 6.92
N PHE A 130 -11.44 -6.14 5.61
CA PHE A 130 -12.14 -5.31 4.63
C PHE A 130 -13.67 -5.48 4.73
N LYS A 131 -14.16 -6.72 4.79
CA LYS A 131 -15.60 -7.01 4.95
C LYS A 131 -16.15 -6.49 6.28
N SER A 132 -15.41 -6.64 7.37
CA SER A 132 -15.78 -6.13 8.70
C SER A 132 -15.98 -4.61 8.69
N GLN A 133 -15.04 -3.86 8.10
CA GLN A 133 -15.14 -2.40 8.01
C GLN A 133 -16.33 -1.94 7.18
N HIS A 134 -16.58 -2.58 6.03
CA HIS A 134 -17.70 -2.25 5.16
C HIS A 134 -19.04 -2.67 5.78
N GLY A 135 -19.10 -3.78 6.51
CA GLY A 135 -20.30 -4.21 7.25
C GLY A 135 -20.66 -3.26 8.39
N ARG A 136 -19.67 -2.68 9.09
CA ARG A 136 -19.89 -1.67 10.14
C ARG A 136 -20.39 -0.34 9.59
N SER A 137 -19.94 0.05 8.40
CA SER A 137 -20.42 1.26 7.70
C SER A 137 -21.93 1.21 7.39
N PHE A 138 -22.47 0.01 7.11
CA PHE A 138 -23.93 -0.18 6.97
C PHE A 138 -24.66 -0.24 8.32
N ALA A 139 -24.04 -0.78 9.38
CA ALA A 139 -24.65 -0.88 10.70
C ALA A 139 -24.82 0.49 11.39
N HIS A 140 -23.91 1.45 11.16
CA HIS A 140 -24.02 2.80 11.73
C HIS A 140 -25.16 3.65 11.12
N LYS A 141 -25.83 3.20 10.05
CA LYS A 141 -27.00 3.90 9.47
C LYS A 141 -28.36 3.34 9.93
N ARG A 142 -28.39 2.30 10.76
CA ARG A 142 -29.65 1.68 11.22
C ARG A 142 -29.69 1.63 12.75
N GLY A 143 -29.77 2.81 13.38
CA GLY A 143 -29.75 2.91 14.83
C GLY A 143 -30.28 4.23 15.41
N VAL A 144 -31.10 4.99 14.67
CA VAL A 144 -31.89 6.08 15.26
C VAL A 144 -33.32 5.54 15.42
N LEU A 145 -33.59 4.88 16.54
CA LEU A 145 -34.97 4.79 17.04
C LEU A 145 -35.25 6.13 17.73
N GLU A 146 -35.87 7.06 17.00
CA GLU A 146 -36.57 8.18 17.64
C GLU A 146 -37.75 7.59 18.42
N LEU A 147 -37.61 7.54 19.75
CA LEU A 147 -38.76 7.46 20.63
C LEU A 147 -39.50 8.80 20.50
N SER A 148 -40.57 8.82 19.71
CA SER A 148 -41.51 9.94 19.65
C SER A 148 -41.98 10.28 21.06
N THR A 149 -41.76 11.52 21.50
CA THR A 149 -42.21 12.02 22.81
C THR A 149 -43.70 12.37 22.84
N GLN A 150 -44.52 11.72 22.02
CA GLN A 150 -45.98 11.86 22.01
C GLN A 150 -46.61 10.49 22.16
N ASP A 151 -46.62 10.00 23.40
CA ASP A 151 -47.75 9.25 24.02
C ASP A 151 -47.52 9.07 25.53
N ALA A 152 -46.92 10.07 26.18
CA ALA A 152 -46.75 10.13 27.63
C ALA A 152 -47.65 11.20 28.25
N VAL A 153 -48.90 11.33 27.81
CA VAL A 153 -49.90 12.07 28.60
C VAL A 153 -51.28 11.49 28.33
N LEU A 154 -51.77 10.63 29.23
CA LEU A 154 -53.17 10.51 29.67
C LEU A 154 -53.30 9.28 30.60
N ALA A 155 -52.71 9.38 31.77
CA ALA A 155 -53.03 8.50 32.89
C ALA A 155 -53.00 9.27 34.21
N GLN A 156 -53.68 10.42 34.26
CA GLN A 156 -54.17 11.01 35.50
C GLN A 156 -55.45 11.77 35.18
N ASN A 157 -56.60 11.18 35.52
CA ASN A 157 -57.73 11.86 36.15
C ASN A 157 -58.81 10.83 36.53
N LYS A 158 -58.89 10.59 37.84
CA LYS A 158 -59.98 10.02 38.68
C LYS A 158 -60.78 8.82 38.20
#